data_AF-A0AAW9L4Z7-F1
#
_entry.id   AF-A0AAW9L4Z7-F1
#
_cell.length_a   1.000
_cell.length_b   1.000
_cell.length_c   1.000
_cell.angle_alpha   90.00
_cell.angle_beta   90.00
_cell.angle_gamma   90.00
#
_symmetry.space_group_name_H-M   'P 1'
#
loop_
_entity.id
_entity.type
_entity.pdbx_description
1 polymer ?
#
loop_
_entity_poly.entity_id
_entity_poly.type
_entity_poly.pdbx_seq_one_letter_code
_entity_poly.pdbx_strand_id
1 'polypeptide(L)' 'MRRATVRTTHGDAETARAVAAAVRPDNTDEMDTSVDDAAVVTTVERDTTGGLAATLDDYVVNLRLAAQLSTDADTNDTQ' A
#
# COMPACT_ATOMS: atom_id res chain seq x y z
N MET A 1 -1.11 -19.40 9.90
CA MET A 1 -0.27 -18.19 9.91
C MET A 1 0.95 -18.29 8.99
N ARG A 2 0.86 -17.65 7.83
CA ARG A 2 1.95 -17.26 6.93
C ARG A 2 1.89 -15.73 6.82
N ARG A 3 3.05 -15.11 6.69
CA ARG A 3 3.19 -13.65 6.71
C ARG A 3 4.08 -13.21 5.56
N ALA A 4 3.74 -12.09 4.95
CA ALA A 4 4.59 -11.37 4.02
C ALA A 4 4.54 -9.86 4.31
N THR A 5 5.61 -9.16 3.96
CA THR A 5 5.70 -7.71 4.07
C THR A 5 6.06 -7.13 2.71
N VAL A 6 5.26 -6.18 2.25
CA VAL A 6 5.53 -5.39 1.05
C VAL A 6 6.00 -4.01 1.48
N ARG A 7 7.15 -3.57 0.96
CA ARG A 7 7.70 -2.23 1.21
C ARG A 7 7.94 -1.53 -0.12
N THR A 8 7.36 -0.34 -0.29
CA THR A 8 7.57 0.51 -1.47
C THR A 8 7.97 1.92 -1.05
N THR A 9 8.92 2.52 -1.75
CA THR A 9 9.39 3.89 -1.49
C THR A 9 8.72 4.87 -2.44
N HIS A 10 8.35 6.05 -1.95
CA HIS A 10 7.54 7.05 -2.65
C HIS A 10 8.21 8.43 -2.73
N GLY A 11 9.54 8.50 -2.62
CA GLY A 11 10.31 9.74 -2.72
C GLY A 11 10.37 10.50 -1.39
N ASP A 12 9.22 10.88 -0.85
CA ASP A 12 9.11 11.58 0.43
C ASP A 12 7.96 11.05 1.30
N ALA A 13 7.92 11.55 2.55
CA ALA A 13 6.98 11.11 3.55
C ALA A 13 5.55 11.63 3.32
N GLU A 14 5.38 12.71 2.56
CA GLU A 14 4.06 13.27 2.24
C GLU A 14 3.37 12.37 1.20
N THR A 15 4.06 12.08 0.10
CA THR A 15 3.57 11.13 -0.91
C THR A 15 3.34 9.75 -0.31
N ALA A 16 4.24 9.26 0.56
CA ALA A 16 4.04 7.97 1.23
C ALA A 16 2.76 7.94 2.10
N ARG A 17 2.43 9.03 2.80
CA ARG A 17 1.18 9.15 3.57
C ARG A 17 -0.05 9.22 2.67
N ALA A 18 0.03 9.94 1.56
CA ALA A 18 -1.06 10.00 0.58
C ALA A 18 -1.37 8.59 0.03
N VAL A 19 -0.34 7.84 -0.37
CA VAL A 19 -0.50 6.47 -0.85
C VAL A 19 -1.06 5.55 0.23
N ALA A 20 -0.55 5.61 1.47
CA ALA A 20 -1.08 4.81 2.57
C ALA A 20 -2.56 5.11 2.86
N ALA A 21 -2.96 6.38 2.80
CA ALA A 21 -4.35 6.77 2.96
C ALA A 21 -5.24 6.26 1.82
N ALA A 22 -4.72 6.22 0.59
CA ALA A 22 -5.44 5.74 -0.59
C ALA A 22 -5.65 4.22 -0.61
N VAL A 23 -4.71 3.42 -0.08
CA VAL A 23 -4.88 1.94 0.02
C VAL A 23 -5.71 1.51 1.23
N ARG A 24 -5.80 2.34 2.28
CA ARG A 24 -6.50 2.02 3.54
C ARG A 24 -7.94 1.49 3.35
N PRO A 25 -8.78 2.00 2.43
CA PRO A 25 -10.15 1.50 2.27
C PRO A 25 -10.26 0.02 1.91
N ASP A 26 -9.24 -0.55 1.25
CA ASP A 26 -9.20 -1.96 0.84
C ASP A 26 -8.50 -2.86 1.87
N ASN A 27 -7.93 -2.28 2.94
CA ASN A 27 -7.30 -3.06 3.99
C ASN A 27 -8.34 -3.84 4.78
N THR A 28 -8.07 -5.12 4.96
CA THR A 28 -8.84 -6.02 5.83
C THR A 28 -8.14 -6.17 7.18
N ASP A 29 -8.77 -6.89 8.13
CA ASP A 29 -8.15 -7.23 9.43
C ASP A 29 -6.86 -8.07 9.29
N GLU A 30 -6.63 -8.64 8.11
CA GLU A 30 -5.46 -9.45 7.76
C GLU A 30 -4.30 -8.60 7.21
N MET A 31 -4.50 -7.28 7.11
CA MET A 31 -3.59 -6.33 6.49
C MET A 31 -3.33 -5.16 7.43
N ASP A 32 -2.05 -4.92 7.72
CA ASP A 32 -1.59 -3.79 8.51
C ASP A 32 -0.69 -2.91 7.64
N THR A 33 -1.14 -1.69 7.35
CA THR A 33 -0.39 -0.70 6.55
C THR A 33 0.09 0.44 7.43
N SER A 34 1.38 0.73 7.36
CA SER A 34 2.03 1.84 8.04
C SER A 34 2.92 2.61 7.09
N VAL A 35 3.28 3.83 7.49
CA VAL A 35 4.29 4.65 6.80
C VAL A 35 5.56 4.65 7.65
N ASP A 36 6.68 4.36 7.00
CA ASP A 36 8.02 4.41 7.58
C ASP A 36 8.89 5.32 6.70
N ASP A 37 9.16 6.53 7.18
CA ASP A 37 9.75 7.63 6.41
C ASP A 37 9.03 7.88 5.07
N ALA A 38 9.73 7.64 3.96
CA ALA A 38 9.21 7.79 2.60
C ALA A 38 8.67 6.46 2.03
N ALA A 39 8.39 5.46 2.88
CA ALA A 39 7.94 4.15 2.45
C ALA A 39 6.57 3.77 3.03
N VAL A 40 5.78 3.07 2.21
CA VAL A 40 4.59 2.36 2.67
C VAL A 40 4.99 0.92 2.96
N VAL A 41 4.66 0.46 4.16
CA VAL A 41 4.93 -0.90 4.63
C VAL A 41 3.60 -1.56 4.95
N THR A 42 3.29 -2.64 4.23
CA THR A 42 2.09 -3.44 4.50
C THR A 42 2.47 -4.86 4.85
N THR A 43 2.00 -5.32 6.01
CA THR A 43 2.12 -6.71 6.45
C THR A 43 0.80 -7.41 6.20
N VAL A 44 0.85 -8.58 5.56
CA VAL A 44 -0.32 -9.42 5.29
C VAL A 44 -0.16 -10.76 6.00
N GLU A 45 -1.19 -11.19 6.71
CA GLU A 45 -1.22 -12.45 7.45
C GLU A 45 -2.38 -13.34 7.02
N ARG A 46 -2.08 -14.57 6.56
CA ARG A 46 -3.09 -15.51 6.08
C ARG A 46 -2.78 -16.92 6.54
N ASP A 47 -3.80 -17.79 6.62
CA ASP A 47 -3.58 -19.16 7.09
C ASP A 47 -2.95 -20.09 6.08
N THR A 48 -3.23 -19.85 4.79
CA THR A 48 -2.71 -20.66 3.69
C THR A 48 -1.77 -19.83 2.81
N THR A 49 -0.82 -20.50 2.16
CA THR A 49 0.07 -19.86 1.19
C THR A 49 -0.68 -19.38 -0.06
N GLY A 50 -1.71 -20.12 -0.49
CA GLY A 50 -2.58 -19.71 -1.60
C GLY A 50 -3.38 -18.45 -1.28
N GLY A 51 -3.96 -18.37 -0.07
CA GLY A 51 -4.65 -17.18 0.41
C GLY A 51 -3.71 -15.99 0.56
N LEU A 52 -2.46 -16.20 1.01
CA LEU A 52 -1.45 -15.15 1.06
C LEU A 52 -1.08 -14.63 -0.34
N ALA A 53 -0.85 -15.54 -1.30
CA ALA A 53 -0.50 -15.17 -2.66
C ALA A 53 -1.60 -14.36 -3.35
N ALA A 54 -2.86 -14.76 -3.21
CA ALA A 54 -4.00 -14.03 -3.77
C ALA A 54 -4.13 -12.62 -3.16
N THR A 55 -4.09 -12.51 -1.82
CA THR A 55 -4.18 -11.20 -1.15
C THR A 55 -3.01 -10.28 -1.51
N LEU A 56 -1.80 -10.82 -1.67
CA LEU A 56 -0.65 -10.02 -2.12
C LEU A 56 -0.80 -9.54 -3.56
N ASP A 57 -1.34 -10.37 -4.46
CA ASP A 57 -1.56 -10.00 -5.86
C ASP A 57 -2.54 -8.82 -5.97
N ASP A 58 -3.70 -8.94 -5.31
CA ASP A 58 -4.71 -7.87 -5.24
C ASP A 58 -4.12 -6.60 -4.61
N TYR A 59 -3.39 -6.73 -3.49
CA TYR A 59 -2.80 -5.59 -2.80
C TYR A 59 -1.78 -4.84 -3.66
N VAL A 60 -0.92 -5.53 -4.40
CA VAL A 60 0.09 -4.88 -5.24
C VAL A 60 -0.56 -4.09 -6.38
N VAL A 61 -1.68 -4.58 -6.93
CA VAL A 61 -2.47 -3.83 -7.92
C VAL A 61 -3.06 -2.55 -7.30
N ASN A 62 -3.70 -2.67 -6.13
CA ASN A 62 -4.28 -1.51 -5.44
C ASN A 62 -3.21 -0.47 -5.06
N LEU A 63 -2.06 -0.93 -4.55
CA LEU A 63 -0.91 -0.07 -4.21
C LEU A 63 -0.37 0.69 -5.44
N ARG A 64 -0.28 0.00 -6.58
CA ARG A 64 0.16 0.61 -7.84
C ARG A 64 -0.82 1.70 -8.30
N LEU A 65 -2.12 1.50 -8.14
CA LEU A 65 -3.14 2.50 -8.50
C LEU A 65 -3.10 3.69 -7.53
N ALA A 66 -3.01 3.43 -6.22
CA ALA A 66 -2.87 4.46 -5.21
C ALA A 66 -1.65 5.36 -5.44
N ALA A 67 -0.50 4.77 -5.81
CA ALA A 67 0.72 5.52 -6.12
C ALA A 67 0.58 6.44 -7.34
N GLN A 68 -0.11 5.97 -8.41
CA GLN A 68 -0.37 6.78 -9.60
C GLN A 68 -1.28 7.97 -9.26
N LEU A 69 -2.40 7.71 -8.60
CA LEU A 69 -3.38 8.74 -8.26
C LEU A 69 -2.83 9.78 -7.28
N SER A 70 -1.96 9.38 -6.36
CA SER A 70 -1.33 10.32 -5.42
C SER A 70 -0.34 11.25 -6.12
N THR A 71 0.42 10.75 -7.09
CA THR A 71 1.37 11.56 -7.87
C THR A 71 0.65 12.52 -8.82
N ASP A 72 -0.44 12.06 -9.44
CA ASP A 72 -1.26 12.89 -10.34
C ASP A 72 -2.06 13.95 -9.58
N ALA A 73 -2.47 13.67 -8.33
CA ALA A 73 -3.11 14.65 -7.46
C ALA A 73 -2.16 15.79 -7.09
N ASP A 74 -0.90 15.48 -6.74
CA ASP A 74 0.12 16.51 -6.48
C ASP A 74 0.40 17.39 -7.71
N THR A 75 0.28 16.83 -8.92
CA THR A 75 0.50 17.60 -10.16
C THR A 75 -0.67 18.52 -10.51
N ASN A 76 -1.91 18.19 -10.12
CA ASN A 76 -3.10 18.96 -10.46
C ASN A 76 -3.47 20.07 -9.47
N ASP A 77 -2.87 20.12 -8.27
CA ASP A 77 -3.14 21.18 -7.27
C ASP A 77 -2.37 22.50 -7.57
N THR A 78 -1.68 22.59 -8.71
CA THR A 78 -0.92 23.78 -9.14
C THR A 78 -1.50 24.49 -10.38
N GLN A 79 -2.79 24.35 -10.71
CA GLN A 79 -3.42 25.10 -11.81
C GLN A 79 -4.54 26.05 -11.39
#